data_AF-A0A4P6D7Z9-F1
#
_entry.id   AF-A0A4P6D7Z9-F1
#
_cell.length_a   1.000
_cell.length_b   1.000
_cell.length_c   1.000
_cell.angle_alpha   90.00
_cell.angle_beta   90.00
_cell.angle_gamma   90.00
#
_symmetry.space_group_name_H-M   'P 1'
#
loop_
_entity.id
_entity.type
_entity.pdbx_description
1 polymer ?
#
loop_
_entity_poly.entity_id
_entity_poly.type
_entity_poly.pdbx_seq_one_letter_code
_entity_poly.pdbx_strand_id
1 'polypeptide(L)'
;VPADERRFDSNNSFGEKESMRTCSAIMKETGALIEISSSKDQSLTFLVTGKQDSVMDARRRILSTFQTQASSKVSIPKEHHRWILGKSGTRLKELEKNTATKITVPPIADSSEEIIVTGTKEGIEKAVHQIQVISDEQSKKAFERITIPKVYHPFICGAYNENINNLMAETGTRINVPPSSSQVDVITIAGEKEGVASAKERIMKTYQSMEQKYATVGVEVSKMQHKYVHGPKGTGIAEILQLTGVSVEMPPLDSQKETITLRGPQDKLGSALNMVYGKANSVQAATVDAPSWIHKYIIGRKGRQHQTNNTGSQ
;
A
#
# COMPACT_ATOMS: atom_id res chain seq x y z
N VAL A 1 2.94 60.72 43.28
CA VAL A 1 1.51 60.47 42.99
C VAL A 1 0.98 59.53 44.07
N PRO A 2 -0.16 59.83 44.73
CA PRO A 2 -0.61 59.19 45.97
C PRO A 2 -1.13 57.75 45.80
N ALA A 3 -1.29 57.05 46.93
CA ALA A 3 -1.52 55.62 47.10
C ALA A 3 -2.96 55.11 46.85
N ASP A 4 -3.65 55.57 45.81
CA ASP A 4 -5.11 55.34 45.66
C ASP A 4 -5.59 54.65 44.36
N GLU A 5 -4.72 53.93 43.65
CA GLU A 5 -5.16 53.11 42.50
C GLU A 5 -4.73 51.64 42.64
N ARG A 6 -5.10 51.03 43.77
CA ARG A 6 -5.31 49.57 43.84
C ARG A 6 -6.72 49.25 43.35
N ARG A 7 -7.00 49.47 42.06
CA ARG A 7 -8.14 48.84 41.41
C ARG A 7 -7.64 47.56 40.75
N PHE A 8 -8.00 46.45 41.38
CA PHE A 8 -7.92 45.10 40.81
C PHE A 8 -8.94 45.04 39.66
N ASP A 9 -8.63 45.65 38.52
CA ASP A 9 -9.46 45.53 37.34
C ASP A 9 -9.35 44.10 36.82
N SER A 10 -10.42 43.37 37.11
CA SER A 10 -10.64 41.98 36.74
C SER A 10 -10.97 41.89 35.25
N ASN A 11 -10.08 42.38 34.38
CA ASN A 11 -10.24 42.24 32.94
C ASN A 11 -9.49 40.99 32.47
N ASN A 12 -10.15 39.86 32.65
CA ASN A 12 -9.66 38.51 32.44
C ASN A 12 -9.38 38.26 30.95
N SER A 13 -8.20 38.70 30.48
CA SER A 13 -7.67 38.39 29.15
C SER A 13 -7.33 36.90 29.08
N PHE A 14 -7.86 36.23 28.06
CA PHE A 14 -7.87 34.77 27.88
C PHE A 14 -6.48 34.10 27.85
N GLY A 15 -5.39 34.88 27.78
CA GLY A 15 -4.00 34.40 27.86
C GLY A 15 -3.25 34.70 29.17
N GLU A 16 -3.81 35.50 30.07
CA GLU A 16 -3.10 35.99 31.26
C GLU A 16 -2.96 34.91 32.35
N LYS A 17 -3.98 34.03 32.47
CA LYS A 17 -3.98 32.90 33.41
C LYS A 17 -2.97 31.81 33.05
N GLU A 18 -2.80 31.54 31.76
CA GLU A 18 -1.82 30.54 31.30
C GLU A 18 -0.40 31.08 31.50
N SER A 19 -0.16 32.32 31.08
CA SER A 19 1.10 33.05 31.30
C SER A 19 1.50 33.11 32.77
N MET A 20 0.55 33.42 33.66
CA MET A 20 0.79 33.49 35.10
C MET A 20 1.12 32.12 35.72
N ARG A 21 0.50 31.03 35.25
CA ARG A 21 0.82 29.66 35.70
C ARG A 21 2.24 29.26 35.30
N THR A 22 2.64 29.55 34.06
CA THR A 22 3.98 29.22 33.58
C THR A 22 5.05 30.05 34.28
N CYS A 23 4.80 31.35 34.53
CA CYS A 23 5.70 32.18 35.33
C CYS A 23 5.78 31.75 36.79
N SER A 24 4.69 31.28 37.40
CA SER A 24 4.71 30.73 38.77
C SER A 24 5.54 29.44 38.86
N ALA A 25 5.49 28.59 37.84
CA ALA A 25 6.35 27.40 37.75
C ALA A 25 7.83 27.77 37.63
N ILE A 26 8.16 28.74 36.77
CA ILE A 26 9.54 29.24 36.61
C ILE A 26 10.03 29.89 37.92
N MET A 27 9.20 30.67 38.60
CA MET A 27 9.50 31.29 39.90
C MET A 27 9.82 30.23 40.96
N LYS A 28 9.04 29.12 41.01
CA LYS A 28 9.27 28.02 41.96
C LYS A 28 10.58 27.27 41.70
N GLU A 29 10.96 27.08 40.45
CA GLU A 29 12.21 26.38 40.11
C GLU A 29 13.46 27.25 40.21
N THR A 30 13.37 28.54 39.88
CA THR A 30 14.53 29.45 39.85
C THR A 30 14.73 30.20 41.17
N GLY A 31 13.70 30.29 42.00
CA GLY A 31 13.71 31.07 43.25
C GLY A 31 13.72 32.59 43.03
N ALA A 32 13.50 33.06 41.80
CA ALA A 32 13.40 34.47 41.46
C ALA A 32 11.93 34.92 41.44
N LEU A 33 11.65 36.11 41.98
CA LEU A 33 10.33 36.74 41.91
C LEU A 33 10.11 37.30 40.49
N ILE A 34 9.05 36.88 39.81
CA ILE A 34 8.67 37.32 38.46
C ILE A 34 7.31 38.01 38.54
N GLU A 35 7.27 39.30 38.20
CA GLU A 35 6.03 40.06 37.98
C GLU A 35 5.83 40.29 36.48
N ILE A 36 4.59 40.12 36.02
CA ILE A 36 4.21 40.35 34.61
C ILE A 36 3.28 41.56 34.59
N SER A 37 3.59 42.56 33.78
CA SER A 37 2.67 43.65 33.49
C SER A 37 2.31 43.66 32.00
N SER A 38 1.02 43.77 31.72
CA SER A 38 0.48 43.99 30.37
C SER A 38 0.16 45.47 30.22
N SER A 39 0.81 46.12 29.26
CA SER A 39 0.59 47.53 28.95
C SER A 39 -0.56 47.68 27.94
N LYS A 40 -1.17 48.89 27.87
CA LYS A 40 -2.28 49.21 26.94
C LYS A 40 -1.91 49.06 25.46
N ASP A 41 -0.62 48.99 25.15
CA ASP A 41 -0.04 48.77 23.83
C ASP A 41 0.13 47.28 23.48
N GLN A 42 -0.41 46.37 24.30
CA GLN A 42 -0.25 44.91 24.19
C GLN A 42 1.20 44.42 24.41
N SER A 43 2.11 45.27 24.89
CA SER A 43 3.44 44.82 25.30
C SER A 43 3.37 44.12 26.66
N LEU A 44 4.05 42.98 26.76
CA LEU A 44 4.23 42.22 27.98
C LEU A 44 5.62 42.53 28.55
N THR A 45 5.67 43.10 29.75
CA THR A 45 6.92 43.39 30.45
C THR A 45 7.07 42.44 31.63
N PHE A 46 8.26 41.83 31.76
CA PHE A 46 8.60 40.90 32.84
C PHE A 46 9.61 41.57 33.78
N LEU A 47 9.23 41.78 35.04
CA LEU A 47 10.12 42.25 36.10
C LEU A 47 10.61 41.05 36.90
N VAL A 48 11.92 40.77 36.86
CA VAL A 48 12.54 39.63 37.53
C VAL A 48 13.45 40.14 38.65
N THR A 49 13.16 39.74 39.89
CA THR A 49 13.87 40.17 41.11
C THR A 49 14.43 38.94 41.84
N GLY A 50 15.72 38.91 42.14
CA GLY A 50 16.37 37.79 42.82
C GLY A 50 17.89 37.87 42.82
N LYS A 51 18.56 36.77 43.17
CA LYS A 51 20.02 36.63 43.04
C LYS A 51 20.43 36.64 41.57
N GLN A 52 21.63 37.13 41.25
CA GLN A 52 22.12 37.28 39.87
C GLN A 52 22.02 35.97 39.05
N ASP A 53 22.38 34.83 39.64
CA ASP A 53 22.28 33.52 38.98
C ASP A 53 20.83 33.11 38.70
N SER A 54 19.95 33.25 39.70
CA SER A 54 18.51 32.99 39.56
C SER A 54 17.84 33.90 38.54
N VAL A 55 18.23 35.17 38.47
CA VAL A 55 17.69 36.15 37.52
C VAL A 55 18.12 35.80 36.10
N MET A 56 19.37 35.39 35.88
CA MET A 56 19.84 34.98 34.56
C MET A 56 19.12 33.71 34.07
N ASP A 57 18.94 32.72 34.95
CA ASP A 57 18.22 31.49 34.60
C ASP A 57 16.72 31.75 34.38
N ALA A 58 16.09 32.57 35.21
CA ALA A 58 14.70 33.00 35.02
C ALA A 58 14.52 33.77 33.70
N ARG A 59 15.41 34.73 33.38
CA ARG A 59 15.39 35.47 32.12
C ARG A 59 15.47 34.53 30.91
N ARG A 60 16.38 33.55 30.96
CA ARG A 60 16.54 32.56 29.89
C ARG A 60 15.27 31.71 29.71
N ARG A 61 14.67 31.23 30.80
CA ARG A 61 13.43 30.43 30.75
C ARG A 61 12.22 31.24 30.28
N ILE A 62 12.09 32.49 30.72
CA ILE A 62 11.02 33.38 30.26
C ILE A 62 11.14 33.61 28.76
N LEU A 63 12.33 33.98 28.27
CA LEU A 63 12.56 34.17 26.83
C LEU A 63 12.30 32.90 26.02
N SER A 64 12.63 31.72 26.56
CA SER A 64 12.38 30.44 25.90
C SER A 64 10.90 30.06 25.89
N THR A 65 10.16 30.35 26.96
CA THR A 65 8.76 29.95 27.14
C THR A 65 7.80 30.90 26.43
N PHE A 66 8.10 32.19 26.49
CA PHE A 66 7.30 33.27 25.90
C PHE A 66 7.88 33.73 24.54
N GLN A 67 8.74 32.91 23.93
CA GLN A 67 9.22 33.17 22.58
C GLN A 67 8.00 33.31 21.65
N THR A 68 7.99 34.33 20.81
CA THR A 68 6.89 34.64 19.89
C THR A 68 6.45 33.37 19.16
N GLN A 69 5.24 32.89 19.50
CA GLN A 69 4.66 31.78 18.77
C GLN A 69 4.33 32.28 17.37
N ALA A 70 5.00 31.72 16.38
CA ALA A 70 4.70 31.99 14.99
C ALA A 70 3.70 30.93 14.49
N SER A 71 3.00 31.26 13.41
CA SER A 71 2.26 30.28 12.64
C SER A 71 2.81 30.27 11.21
N SER A 72 2.94 29.08 10.64
CA SER A 72 3.34 28.89 9.25
C SER A 72 2.34 27.97 8.55
N LYS A 73 2.14 28.23 7.26
CA LYS A 73 1.25 27.47 6.39
C LYS A 73 2.08 26.66 5.40
N VAL A 74 1.76 25.38 5.26
CA VAL A 74 2.41 24.48 4.32
C VAL A 74 1.35 23.94 3.36
N SER A 75 1.59 24.08 2.05
CA SER A 75 0.69 23.59 1.01
C SER A 75 1.04 22.14 0.67
N ILE A 76 0.11 21.21 0.92
CA ILE A 76 0.33 19.77 0.73
C ILE A 76 -0.89 19.14 0.06
N PRO A 77 -0.68 18.25 -0.93
CA PRO A 77 -1.77 17.50 -1.52
C PRO A 77 -2.57 16.73 -0.45
N LYS A 78 -3.89 16.85 -0.51
CA LYS A 78 -4.83 16.15 0.39
C LYS A 78 -4.62 14.63 0.45
N GLU A 79 -4.09 14.04 -0.62
CA GLU A 79 -3.78 12.61 -0.69
C GLU A 79 -2.74 12.23 0.38
N HIS A 80 -1.77 13.10 0.65
CA HIS A 80 -0.70 12.86 1.62
C HIS A 80 -1.14 13.13 3.08
N HIS A 81 -2.23 13.88 3.31
CA HIS A 81 -2.72 14.22 4.66
C HIS A 81 -2.95 12.96 5.51
N ARG A 82 -3.47 11.89 4.91
CA ARG A 82 -3.69 10.61 5.62
C ARG A 82 -2.40 10.00 6.15
N TRP A 83 -1.28 10.16 5.44
CA TRP A 83 0.01 9.65 5.87
C TRP A 83 0.67 10.52 6.93
N ILE A 84 0.46 11.85 6.87
CA ILE A 84 0.91 12.79 7.90
C ILE A 84 0.19 12.51 9.24
N LEU A 85 -1.13 12.28 9.19
CA LEU A 85 -1.91 11.83 10.35
C LEU A 85 -1.43 10.46 10.86
N GLY A 86 -1.22 9.51 9.96
CA GLY A 86 -0.86 8.13 10.29
C GLY A 86 -2.04 7.31 10.80
N LYS A 87 -1.80 6.04 11.17
CA LYS A 87 -2.83 5.13 11.70
C LYS A 87 -3.34 5.70 13.05
N SER A 88 -4.56 6.23 13.06
CA SER A 88 -5.21 6.86 14.22
C SER A 88 -4.54 8.15 14.74
N GLY A 89 -3.85 8.92 13.89
CA GLY A 89 -3.25 10.18 14.32
C GLY A 89 -1.97 10.03 15.16
N THR A 90 -1.44 8.81 15.28
CA THR A 90 -0.23 8.51 16.09
C THR A 90 0.99 9.28 15.59
N ARG A 91 1.18 9.33 14.27
CA ARG A 91 2.32 10.01 13.65
C ARG A 91 2.24 11.52 13.81
N LEU A 92 1.04 12.11 13.67
CA LEU A 92 0.82 13.52 13.95
C LEU A 92 1.18 13.87 15.40
N LYS A 93 0.70 13.09 16.36
CA LYS A 93 1.01 13.31 17.79
C LYS A 93 2.50 13.19 18.10
N GLU A 94 3.18 12.23 17.48
CA GLU A 94 4.62 12.06 17.61
C GLU A 94 5.37 13.26 17.02
N LEU A 95 4.91 13.76 15.88
CA LEU A 95 5.49 14.93 15.23
C LEU A 95 5.28 16.21 16.06
N GLU A 96 4.08 16.42 16.59
CA GLU A 96 3.77 17.51 17.52
C GLU A 96 4.64 17.45 18.78
N LYS A 97 4.80 16.25 19.37
CA LYS A 97 5.65 16.03 20.55
C LYS A 97 7.12 16.29 20.26
N ASN A 98 7.64 15.80 19.14
CA ASN A 98 9.06 15.93 18.78
C ASN A 98 9.45 17.36 18.39
N THR A 99 8.51 18.10 17.81
CA THR A 99 8.74 19.48 17.34
C THR A 99 8.28 20.53 18.34
N ALA A 100 7.60 20.13 19.42
CA ALA A 100 6.92 21.02 20.36
C ALA A 100 6.03 22.05 19.63
N THR A 101 5.35 21.60 18.57
CA THR A 101 4.42 22.41 17.79
C THR A 101 3.02 21.83 17.83
N LYS A 102 2.03 22.68 17.53
CA LYS A 102 0.64 22.30 17.31
C LYS A 102 0.38 22.30 15.80
N ILE A 103 0.00 21.15 15.25
CA ILE A 103 -0.18 20.96 13.82
C ILE A 103 -1.67 20.75 13.55
N THR A 104 -2.29 21.72 12.88
CA THR A 104 -3.71 21.67 12.52
C THR A 104 -3.83 21.23 11.06
N VAL A 105 -4.30 20.01 10.86
CA VAL A 105 -4.58 19.44 9.53
C VAL A 105 -6.07 19.65 9.21
N PRO A 106 -6.42 20.24 8.06
CA PRO A 106 -7.81 20.42 7.67
C PRO A 106 -8.52 19.07 7.43
N PRO A 107 -9.82 18.96 7.75
CA PRO A 107 -10.59 17.73 7.52
C PRO A 107 -10.75 17.45 6.02
N ILE A 108 -10.89 16.17 5.67
CA ILE A 108 -10.95 15.69 4.27
C ILE A 108 -12.15 16.27 3.48
N ALA A 109 -13.20 16.71 4.18
CA ALA A 109 -14.37 17.35 3.57
C ALA A 109 -14.09 18.78 3.09
N ASP A 110 -13.07 19.43 3.66
CA ASP A 110 -12.65 20.77 3.31
C ASP A 110 -11.59 20.68 2.21
N SER A 111 -11.75 21.43 1.12
CA SER A 111 -10.81 21.40 -0.02
C SER A 111 -9.50 22.13 0.26
N SER A 112 -9.22 22.44 1.52
CA SER A 112 -8.04 23.18 1.96
C SER A 112 -6.81 22.26 1.95
N GLU A 113 -5.82 22.62 1.14
CA GLU A 113 -4.51 21.95 1.03
C GLU A 113 -3.47 22.54 2.02
N GLU A 114 -3.88 23.48 2.86
CA GLU A 114 -3.00 24.18 3.79
C GLU A 114 -2.99 23.51 5.17
N ILE A 115 -1.83 23.01 5.61
CA ILE A 115 -1.58 22.60 7.00
C ILE A 115 -1.02 23.79 7.77
N ILE A 116 -1.61 24.08 8.94
CA ILE A 116 -1.19 25.19 9.80
C ILE A 116 -0.36 24.63 10.96
N VAL A 117 0.90 25.05 11.04
CA VAL A 117 1.81 24.70 12.14
C VAL A 117 2.00 25.93 13.02
N THR A 118 1.72 25.79 14.33
CA THR A 118 1.87 26.86 15.31
C THR A 118 2.87 26.43 16.39
N GLY A 119 3.85 27.28 16.70
CA GLY A 119 4.85 26.96 17.74
C GLY A 119 6.04 27.90 17.75
N THR A 120 7.17 27.43 18.29
CA THR A 120 8.44 28.16 18.22
C THR A 120 8.96 28.19 16.79
N LYS A 121 9.73 29.23 16.42
CA LYS A 121 10.31 29.35 15.07
C LYS A 121 11.09 28.09 14.66
N GLU A 122 11.91 27.56 15.56
CA GLU A 122 12.68 26.33 15.33
C GLU A 122 11.79 25.08 15.22
N GLY A 123 10.75 24.99 16.04
CA GLY A 123 9.80 23.87 16.01
C GLY A 123 9.03 23.84 14.69
N ILE A 124 8.60 25.01 14.21
CA ILE A 124 7.88 25.16 12.94
C ILE A 124 8.75 24.71 11.79
N GLU A 125 10.00 25.17 11.71
CA GLU A 125 10.91 24.80 10.63
C GLU A 125 11.15 23.27 10.60
N LYS A 126 11.36 22.66 11.77
CA LYS A 126 11.50 21.20 11.90
C LYS A 126 10.23 20.45 11.50
N ALA A 127 9.06 20.93 11.93
CA ALA A 127 7.77 20.33 11.59
C ALA A 127 7.49 20.44 10.09
N VAL A 128 7.66 21.61 9.49
CA VAL A 128 7.51 21.85 8.05
C VAL A 128 8.44 20.92 7.26
N HIS A 129 9.71 20.82 7.65
CA HIS A 129 10.68 19.95 7.00
C HIS A 129 10.27 18.48 7.07
N GLN A 130 9.90 17.97 8.25
CA GLN A 130 9.44 16.59 8.42
C GLN A 130 8.18 16.29 7.60
N ILE A 131 7.22 17.21 7.61
CA ILE A 131 5.99 17.10 6.83
C ILE A 131 6.33 17.05 5.33
N GLN A 132 7.23 17.92 4.87
CA GLN A 132 7.68 17.95 3.48
C GLN A 132 8.33 16.62 3.08
N VAL A 133 9.23 16.08 3.91
CA VAL A 133 9.88 14.78 3.67
C VAL A 133 8.85 13.66 3.56
N ILE A 134 7.82 13.65 4.41
CA ILE A 134 6.73 12.66 4.32
C ILE A 134 5.95 12.82 3.02
N SER A 135 5.65 14.05 2.63
CA SER A 135 4.96 14.36 1.37
C SER A 135 5.79 13.91 0.17
N ASP A 136 7.09 14.17 0.16
CA ASP A 136 8.01 13.76 -0.89
C ASP A 136 8.14 12.23 -0.95
N GLU A 137 8.19 11.55 0.21
CA GLU A 137 8.21 10.08 0.27
C GLU A 137 6.91 9.46 -0.30
N GLN A 138 5.76 10.08 -0.05
CA GLN A 138 4.51 9.65 -0.68
C GLN A 138 4.49 9.99 -2.17
N SER A 139 4.99 11.15 -2.58
CA SER A 139 5.07 11.53 -3.99
C SER A 139 6.02 10.65 -4.79
N LYS A 140 7.04 10.07 -4.15
CA LYS A 140 7.91 9.04 -4.73
C LYS A 140 7.20 7.71 -4.90
N LYS A 141 6.18 7.41 -4.10
CA LYS A 141 5.37 6.20 -4.26
C LYS A 141 4.31 6.45 -5.32
N ALA A 142 4.49 5.82 -6.48
CA ALA A 142 3.51 5.83 -7.54
C ALA A 142 2.59 4.61 -7.43
N PHE A 143 1.32 4.84 -7.78
CA PHE A 143 0.35 3.78 -7.98
C PHE A 143 -0.18 3.90 -9.41
N GLU A 144 0.08 2.88 -10.22
CA GLU A 144 -0.33 2.87 -11.61
C GLU A 144 -1.27 1.69 -11.85
N ARG A 145 -2.29 1.92 -12.69
CA ARG A 145 -3.24 0.89 -13.11
C ARG A 145 -3.15 0.74 -14.62
N ILE A 146 -2.97 -0.50 -15.07
CA ILE A 146 -2.91 -0.83 -16.49
C ILE A 146 -4.04 -1.81 -16.80
N THR A 147 -4.84 -1.48 -17.80
CA THR A 147 -5.91 -2.37 -18.28
C THR A 147 -5.34 -3.22 -19.41
N ILE A 148 -5.19 -4.52 -19.17
CA ILE A 148 -4.70 -5.49 -20.16
C ILE A 148 -5.66 -6.66 -20.19
N PRO A 149 -6.11 -7.12 -21.37
CA PRO A 149 -6.99 -8.28 -21.44
C PRO A 149 -6.38 -9.51 -20.75
N LYS A 150 -7.20 -10.24 -19.99
CA LYS A 150 -6.81 -11.48 -19.27
C LYS A 150 -6.06 -12.51 -20.10
N VAL A 151 -6.24 -12.50 -21.42
CA VAL A 151 -5.56 -13.38 -22.37
C VAL A 151 -4.04 -13.21 -22.31
N TYR A 152 -3.57 -12.02 -21.98
CA TYR A 152 -2.15 -11.69 -21.96
C TYR A 152 -1.50 -11.83 -20.57
N HIS A 153 -2.30 -11.94 -19.51
CA HIS A 153 -1.79 -12.03 -18.13
C HIS A 153 -0.82 -13.21 -17.92
N PRO A 154 -1.07 -14.43 -18.44
CA PRO A 154 -0.12 -15.54 -18.29
C PRO A 154 1.25 -15.24 -18.89
N PHE A 155 1.32 -14.49 -20.00
CA PHE A 155 2.57 -14.13 -20.65
C PHE A 155 3.32 -13.03 -19.90
N ILE A 156 2.59 -12.12 -19.25
CA ILE A 156 3.16 -11.08 -18.39
C ILE A 156 3.73 -11.71 -17.11
N CYS A 157 2.97 -12.60 -16.48
CA CYS A 157 3.43 -13.42 -15.35
C CYS A 157 4.65 -14.25 -15.69
N GLY A 158 4.65 -14.87 -16.87
CA GLY A 158 5.61 -15.90 -17.23
C GLY A 158 5.30 -17.23 -16.52
N ALA A 159 6.05 -18.27 -16.87
CA ALA A 159 5.96 -19.55 -16.19
C ALA A 159 6.22 -19.39 -14.68
N TYR A 160 5.34 -19.96 -13.86
CA TYR A 160 5.43 -19.87 -12.39
C TYR A 160 5.54 -18.44 -11.81
N ASN A 161 5.07 -17.41 -12.54
CA ASN A 161 5.24 -15.99 -12.18
C ASN A 161 6.70 -15.50 -12.13
N GLU A 162 7.64 -16.22 -12.76
CA GLU A 162 9.07 -15.89 -12.74
C GLU A 162 9.35 -14.50 -13.31
N ASN A 163 8.70 -14.13 -14.41
CA ASN A 163 8.93 -12.84 -15.08
C ASN A 163 8.47 -11.67 -14.21
N ILE A 164 7.31 -11.79 -13.55
CA ILE A 164 6.84 -10.79 -12.57
C ILE A 164 7.71 -10.78 -11.33
N ASN A 165 8.16 -11.93 -10.84
CA ASN A 165 9.01 -11.99 -9.65
C ASN A 165 10.36 -11.32 -9.90
N ASN A 166 10.97 -11.55 -11.07
CA ASN A 166 12.18 -10.85 -11.49
C ASN A 166 11.92 -9.36 -11.66
N LEU A 167 10.83 -8.97 -12.31
CA LEU A 167 10.48 -7.56 -12.47
C LEU A 167 10.24 -6.86 -11.11
N MET A 168 9.60 -7.55 -10.16
CA MET A 168 9.37 -7.09 -8.79
C MET A 168 10.68 -6.96 -8.00
N ALA A 169 11.61 -7.91 -8.19
CA ALA A 169 12.94 -7.86 -7.57
C ALA A 169 13.83 -6.76 -8.16
N GLU A 170 13.79 -6.57 -9.49
CA GLU A 170 14.58 -5.54 -10.19
C GLU A 170 14.07 -4.12 -9.91
N THR A 171 12.76 -3.92 -9.93
CA THR A 171 12.15 -2.58 -9.80
C THR A 171 11.76 -2.21 -8.37
N GLY A 172 11.82 -3.16 -7.42
CA GLY A 172 11.31 -2.98 -6.06
C GLY A 172 9.82 -2.68 -6.00
N THR A 173 9.07 -2.91 -7.09
CA THR A 173 7.63 -2.61 -7.17
C THR A 173 6.77 -3.83 -6.88
N ARG A 174 5.64 -3.60 -6.22
CA ARG A 174 4.63 -4.62 -5.98
C ARG A 174 3.61 -4.60 -7.11
N ILE A 175 3.76 -5.57 -8.01
CA ILE A 175 2.83 -5.84 -9.10
C ILE A 175 1.82 -6.88 -8.63
N ASN A 176 0.53 -6.57 -8.76
CA ASN A 176 -0.55 -7.50 -8.49
C ASN A 176 -1.35 -7.73 -9.77
N VAL A 177 -1.26 -8.96 -10.28
CA VAL A 177 -2.00 -9.41 -11.46
C VAL A 177 -3.21 -10.21 -11.00
N PRO A 178 -4.42 -9.85 -11.45
CA PRO A 178 -5.63 -10.60 -11.13
C PRO A 178 -5.55 -12.02 -11.71
N PRO A 179 -6.02 -13.04 -11.00
CA PRO A 179 -6.06 -14.41 -11.51
C PRO A 179 -7.05 -14.52 -12.68
N SER A 180 -6.81 -15.45 -13.61
CA SER A 180 -7.68 -15.69 -14.78
C SER A 180 -9.13 -16.04 -14.43
N SER A 181 -9.39 -16.48 -13.19
CA SER A 181 -10.73 -16.75 -12.67
C SER A 181 -11.52 -15.48 -12.32
N SER A 182 -10.83 -14.35 -12.11
CA SER A 182 -11.46 -13.07 -11.83
C SER A 182 -11.73 -12.31 -13.14
N GLN A 183 -12.91 -11.67 -13.25
CA GLN A 183 -13.27 -10.86 -14.42
C GLN A 183 -12.60 -9.48 -14.43
N VAL A 184 -11.47 -9.32 -13.75
CA VAL A 184 -10.78 -8.05 -13.61
C VAL A 184 -9.61 -8.01 -14.58
N ASP A 185 -9.67 -7.12 -15.57
CA ASP A 185 -8.58 -6.91 -16.56
C ASP A 185 -7.56 -5.86 -16.09
N VAL A 186 -7.64 -5.42 -14.84
CA VAL A 186 -6.82 -4.33 -14.29
C VAL A 186 -5.65 -4.86 -13.49
N ILE A 187 -4.44 -4.66 -14.00
CA ILE A 187 -3.18 -4.91 -13.29
C ILE A 187 -2.83 -3.66 -12.49
N THR A 188 -2.48 -3.85 -11.22
CA THR A 188 -2.10 -2.75 -10.32
C THR A 188 -0.62 -2.85 -9.98
N ILE A 189 0.10 -1.74 -10.12
CA ILE A 189 1.52 -1.63 -9.81
C ILE A 189 1.66 -0.56 -8.73
N ALA A 190 2.26 -0.93 -7.60
CA ALA A 190 2.51 -0.03 -6.48
C ALA A 190 3.99 -0.05 -6.13
N GLY A 191 4.65 1.10 -6.08
CA GLY A 191 6.06 1.16 -5.72
C GLY A 191 6.66 2.52 -5.95
N GLU A 192 7.98 2.58 -6.06
CA GLU A 192 8.68 3.83 -6.39
C GLU A 192 8.38 4.28 -7.82
N LYS A 193 8.29 5.59 -8.05
CA LYS A 193 7.90 6.19 -9.33
C LYS A 193 8.75 5.69 -10.50
N GLU A 194 10.05 5.56 -10.30
CA GLU A 194 10.99 5.04 -11.30
C GLU A 194 10.78 3.54 -11.58
N GLY A 195 10.57 2.75 -10.53
CA GLY A 195 10.27 1.33 -10.64
C GLY A 195 8.92 1.08 -11.33
N VAL A 196 7.90 1.89 -11.02
CA VAL A 196 6.55 1.77 -11.60
C VAL A 196 6.56 2.10 -13.09
N ALA A 197 7.30 3.14 -13.49
CA ALA A 197 7.49 3.48 -14.90
C ALA A 197 8.19 2.34 -15.67
N SER A 198 9.27 1.80 -15.09
CA SER A 198 10.02 0.67 -15.68
C SER A 198 9.17 -0.59 -15.78
N ALA A 199 8.40 -0.92 -14.74
CA ALA A 199 7.48 -2.06 -14.73
C ALA A 199 6.38 -1.90 -15.78
N LYS A 200 5.78 -0.71 -15.89
CA LYS A 200 4.78 -0.38 -16.91
C LYS A 200 5.33 -0.57 -18.32
N GLU A 201 6.52 -0.05 -18.60
CA GLU A 201 7.15 -0.19 -19.91
C GLU A 201 7.43 -1.66 -20.25
N ARG A 202 7.95 -2.45 -19.30
CA ARG A 202 8.22 -3.88 -19.50
C ARG A 202 6.95 -4.67 -19.79
N ILE A 203 5.89 -4.41 -19.04
CA ILE A 203 4.58 -5.03 -19.23
C ILE A 203 4.01 -4.66 -20.60
N MET A 204 4.05 -3.38 -20.96
CA MET A 204 3.54 -2.88 -22.24
C MET A 204 4.33 -3.43 -23.43
N LYS A 205 5.66 -3.54 -23.33
CA LYS A 205 6.52 -4.14 -24.34
C LYS A 205 6.23 -5.63 -24.54
N THR A 206 5.98 -6.36 -23.45
CA THR A 206 5.58 -7.77 -23.49
C THR A 206 4.21 -7.90 -24.15
N TYR A 207 3.26 -7.02 -23.82
CA TYR A 207 1.94 -6.96 -24.44
C TYR A 207 2.02 -6.72 -25.96
N GLN A 208 2.74 -5.69 -26.42
CA GLN A 208 2.88 -5.39 -27.85
C GLN A 208 3.55 -6.52 -28.63
N SER A 209 4.60 -7.14 -28.06
CA SER A 209 5.28 -8.27 -28.70
C SER A 209 4.35 -9.48 -28.87
N MET A 210 3.43 -9.66 -27.91
CA MET A 210 2.47 -10.74 -27.93
C MET A 210 1.30 -10.45 -28.87
N GLU A 211 0.81 -9.21 -28.93
CA GLU A 211 -0.25 -8.77 -29.84
C GLU A 211 0.14 -8.99 -31.31
N GLN A 212 1.38 -8.67 -31.70
CA GLN A 212 1.86 -8.89 -33.07
C GLN A 212 1.97 -10.36 -33.47
N LYS A 213 2.27 -11.25 -32.52
CA LYS A 213 2.51 -12.68 -32.78
C LYS A 213 1.31 -13.55 -32.44
N TYR A 214 0.19 -12.93 -32.06
CA TYR A 214 -0.96 -13.60 -31.49
C TYR A 214 -1.65 -14.50 -32.52
N ALA A 215 -1.63 -15.81 -32.25
CA ALA A 215 -2.42 -16.79 -32.96
C ALA A 215 -3.14 -17.72 -31.97
N THR A 216 -4.29 -18.23 -32.40
CA THR A 216 -5.12 -19.14 -31.61
C THR A 216 -5.37 -20.43 -32.38
N VAL A 217 -5.15 -21.57 -31.73
CA VAL A 217 -5.40 -22.90 -32.29
C VAL A 217 -6.26 -23.70 -31.31
N GLY A 218 -7.35 -24.27 -31.81
CA GLY A 218 -8.19 -25.20 -31.06
C GLY A 218 -7.69 -26.63 -31.23
N VAL A 219 -7.62 -27.38 -30.13
CA VAL A 219 -7.20 -28.78 -30.10
C VAL A 219 -8.29 -29.61 -29.44
N GLU A 220 -8.76 -30.63 -30.14
CA GLU A 220 -9.72 -31.57 -29.59
C GLU A 220 -9.00 -32.66 -28.79
N VAL A 221 -9.29 -32.74 -27.50
CA VAL A 221 -8.70 -33.70 -26.56
C VAL A 221 -9.81 -34.23 -25.67
N SER A 222 -9.85 -35.53 -25.38
CA SER A 222 -10.91 -36.09 -24.52
C SER A 222 -10.90 -35.47 -23.11
N LYS A 223 -12.09 -35.26 -22.51
CA LYS A 223 -12.24 -34.67 -21.16
C LYS A 223 -11.42 -35.39 -20.08
N MET A 224 -11.25 -36.70 -20.21
CA MET A 224 -10.47 -37.50 -19.27
C MET A 224 -8.97 -37.12 -19.29
N GLN A 225 -8.46 -36.71 -20.45
CA GLN A 225 -7.07 -36.33 -20.66
C GLN A 225 -6.79 -34.86 -20.28
N HIS A 226 -7.81 -34.00 -20.26
CA HIS A 226 -7.67 -32.57 -19.87
C HIS A 226 -7.05 -32.41 -18.47
N LYS A 227 -7.42 -33.28 -17.51
CA LYS A 227 -6.86 -33.26 -16.15
C LYS A 227 -5.34 -33.43 -16.14
N TYR A 228 -4.81 -34.26 -17.04
CA TYR A 228 -3.38 -34.53 -17.14
C TYR A 228 -2.62 -33.40 -17.85
N VAL A 229 -3.25 -32.75 -18.84
CA VAL A 229 -2.71 -31.55 -19.49
C VAL A 229 -2.63 -30.38 -18.50
N HIS A 230 -3.62 -30.23 -17.61
CA HIS A 230 -3.63 -29.18 -16.57
C HIS A 230 -2.49 -29.41 -15.57
N GLY A 231 -2.30 -30.68 -15.20
CA GLY A 231 -1.43 -31.10 -14.11
C GLY A 231 -1.98 -30.70 -12.74
N PRO A 232 -1.41 -31.23 -11.64
CA PRO A 232 -1.79 -30.85 -10.30
C PRO A 232 -1.48 -29.36 -10.06
N LYS A 233 -2.49 -28.56 -9.67
CA LYS A 233 -2.36 -27.12 -9.42
C LYS A 233 -1.86 -26.29 -10.62
N GLY A 234 -2.10 -26.74 -11.86
CA GLY A 234 -1.73 -25.98 -13.06
C GLY A 234 -0.26 -26.08 -13.48
N THR A 235 0.52 -27.00 -12.90
CA THR A 235 1.93 -27.21 -13.26
C THR A 235 2.12 -27.60 -14.71
N GLY A 236 1.19 -28.38 -15.28
CA GLY A 236 1.27 -28.83 -16.66
C GLY A 236 1.23 -27.67 -17.66
N ILE A 237 0.33 -26.71 -17.41
CA ILE A 237 0.18 -25.49 -18.21
C ILE A 237 1.38 -24.56 -18.00
N ALA A 238 1.84 -24.40 -16.76
CA ALA A 238 3.01 -23.57 -16.47
C ALA A 238 4.29 -24.09 -17.15
N GLU A 239 4.47 -25.40 -17.20
CA GLU A 239 5.59 -26.05 -17.89
C GLU A 239 5.48 -25.92 -19.42
N ILE A 240 4.29 -26.10 -19.99
CA ILE A 240 4.06 -25.86 -21.42
C ILE A 240 4.36 -24.39 -21.75
N LEU A 241 3.92 -23.45 -20.92
CA LEU A 241 4.22 -22.04 -21.06
C LEU A 241 5.74 -21.76 -20.94
N GLN A 242 6.46 -22.43 -20.04
CA GLN A 242 7.92 -22.27 -19.91
C GLN A 242 8.65 -22.72 -21.18
N LEU A 243 8.33 -23.92 -21.67
CA LEU A 243 9.04 -24.55 -22.78
C LEU A 243 8.65 -23.93 -24.13
N THR A 244 7.37 -23.65 -24.32
CA THR A 244 6.82 -23.26 -25.62
C THR A 244 6.39 -21.80 -25.68
N GLY A 245 6.23 -21.11 -24.55
CA GLY A 245 5.74 -19.73 -24.54
C GLY A 245 4.31 -19.59 -25.06
N VAL A 246 3.51 -20.66 -24.98
CA VAL A 246 2.10 -20.71 -25.38
C VAL A 246 1.24 -20.90 -24.13
N SER A 247 0.16 -20.12 -24.01
CA SER A 247 -0.80 -20.26 -22.93
C SER A 247 -1.92 -21.21 -23.35
N VAL A 248 -2.23 -22.15 -22.47
CA VAL A 248 -3.28 -23.15 -22.68
C VAL A 248 -4.50 -22.73 -21.87
N GLU A 249 -5.58 -22.38 -22.56
CA GLU A 249 -6.86 -22.07 -21.94
C GLU A 249 -7.77 -23.31 -21.99
N MET A 250 -8.20 -23.74 -20.82
CA MET A 250 -9.08 -24.88 -20.67
C MET A 250 -10.54 -24.44 -20.68
N PRO A 251 -11.41 -25.18 -21.37
CA PRO A 251 -12.84 -24.95 -21.25
C PRO A 251 -13.30 -25.28 -19.81
N PRO A 252 -14.34 -24.59 -19.30
CA PRO A 252 -14.93 -24.93 -18.01
C PRO A 252 -15.46 -26.38 -18.04
N LEU A 253 -15.34 -27.07 -16.91
CA LEU A 253 -15.71 -28.50 -16.74
C LEU A 253 -17.18 -28.80 -17.09
N ASP A 254 -18.03 -27.79 -17.02
CA ASP A 254 -19.47 -27.87 -17.32
C ASP A 254 -19.78 -27.82 -18.82
N SER A 255 -18.80 -27.44 -19.64
CA SER A 255 -18.94 -27.37 -21.09
C SER A 255 -18.77 -28.75 -21.72
N GLN A 256 -19.64 -29.09 -22.67
CA GLN A 256 -19.46 -30.26 -23.54
C GLN A 256 -18.30 -30.10 -24.54
N LYS A 257 -17.64 -28.94 -24.54
CA LYS A 257 -16.52 -28.66 -25.45
C LYS A 257 -15.27 -29.42 -25.00
N GLU A 258 -14.87 -30.39 -25.81
CA GLU A 258 -13.60 -31.14 -25.68
C GLU A 258 -12.41 -30.36 -26.27
N THR A 259 -12.65 -29.14 -26.75
CA THR A 259 -11.65 -28.29 -27.39
C THR A 259 -10.87 -27.46 -26.36
N ILE A 260 -9.58 -27.75 -26.22
CA ILE A 260 -8.60 -26.91 -25.53
C ILE A 260 -8.17 -25.79 -26.49
N THR A 261 -8.06 -24.56 -25.99
CA THR A 261 -7.62 -23.43 -26.82
C THR A 261 -6.17 -23.08 -26.50
N LEU A 262 -5.27 -23.26 -27.46
CA LEU A 262 -3.89 -22.81 -27.39
C LEU A 262 -3.81 -21.38 -27.94
N ARG A 263 -3.30 -20.46 -27.13
CA ARG A 263 -3.11 -19.05 -27.49
C ARG A 263 -1.62 -18.74 -27.37
N GLY A 264 -1.00 -18.19 -28.41
CA GLY A 264 0.45 -18.09 -28.40
C GLY A 264 1.08 -17.47 -29.64
N PRO A 265 2.41 -17.31 -29.63
CA PRO A 265 3.19 -16.98 -30.82
C PRO A 265 3.05 -18.08 -31.87
N GLN A 266 2.70 -17.71 -33.11
CA GLN A 266 2.50 -18.67 -34.21
C GLN A 266 3.66 -19.65 -34.41
N ASP A 267 4.91 -19.17 -34.27
CA ASP A 267 6.12 -19.98 -34.46
C ASP A 267 6.26 -21.12 -33.43
N LYS A 268 5.65 -20.96 -32.24
CA LYS A 268 5.78 -21.90 -31.14
C LYS A 268 4.51 -22.73 -30.89
N LEU A 269 3.41 -22.41 -31.57
CA LEU A 269 2.16 -23.18 -31.48
C LEU A 269 2.35 -24.65 -31.90
N GLY A 270 3.15 -24.93 -32.93
CA GLY A 270 3.45 -26.30 -33.35
C GLY A 270 4.14 -27.14 -32.27
N SER A 271 5.08 -26.55 -31.54
CA SER A 271 5.76 -27.21 -30.42
C SER A 271 4.82 -27.44 -29.24
N ALA A 272 3.96 -26.46 -28.93
CA ALA A 272 2.94 -26.57 -27.90
C ALA A 272 1.91 -27.66 -28.21
N LEU A 273 1.48 -27.78 -29.46
CA LEU A 273 0.59 -28.86 -29.90
C LEU A 273 1.18 -30.23 -29.60
N ASN A 274 2.43 -30.47 -30.02
CA ASN A 274 3.09 -31.75 -29.78
C ASN A 274 3.26 -32.05 -28.28
N MET A 275 3.61 -31.03 -27.48
CA MET A 275 3.72 -31.16 -26.02
C MET A 275 2.39 -31.49 -25.35
N VAL A 276 1.30 -30.84 -25.78
CA VAL A 276 -0.05 -31.08 -25.24
C VAL A 276 -0.53 -32.48 -25.61
N TYR A 277 -0.35 -32.91 -26.86
CA TYR A 277 -0.67 -34.28 -27.27
C TYR A 277 0.19 -35.32 -26.55
N GLY A 278 1.49 -35.07 -26.38
CA GLY A 278 2.39 -35.95 -25.64
C GLY A 278 1.94 -36.12 -24.19
N LYS A 279 1.59 -35.02 -23.51
CA LYS A 279 1.07 -35.07 -22.13
C LYS A 279 -0.32 -35.69 -22.02
N ALA A 280 -1.21 -35.44 -22.99
CA ALA A 280 -2.54 -36.03 -23.05
C ALA A 280 -2.50 -37.55 -23.27
N ASN A 281 -1.58 -38.02 -24.12
CA ASN A 281 -1.41 -39.44 -24.43
C ASN A 281 -0.50 -40.19 -23.46
N SER A 282 0.23 -39.48 -22.59
CA SER A 282 1.13 -40.08 -21.60
C SER A 282 0.41 -40.95 -20.57
N VAL A 283 -0.90 -40.80 -20.39
CA VAL A 283 -1.70 -41.63 -19.48
C VAL A 283 -2.96 -42.09 -20.19
N GLN A 284 -2.99 -43.37 -20.55
CA GLN A 284 -4.21 -44.04 -21.00
C GLN A 284 -4.94 -44.58 -19.77
N ALA A 285 -6.13 -44.05 -19.53
CA ALA A 285 -7.04 -44.61 -18.54
C ALA A 285 -7.88 -45.69 -19.23
N ALA A 286 -7.53 -46.95 -18.99
CA ALA A 286 -8.39 -48.06 -19.34
C ALA A 286 -9.44 -48.22 -18.24
N THR A 287 -10.72 -48.11 -18.60
CA THR A 287 -11.80 -48.47 -17.68
C THR A 287 -11.94 -49.99 -17.73
N VAL A 288 -11.51 -50.65 -16.65
CA VAL A 288 -11.74 -52.09 -16.48
C VAL A 288 -13.07 -52.23 -15.77
N ASP A 289 -14.05 -52.82 -16.44
CA ASP A 289 -15.33 -53.14 -15.82
C ASP A 289 -15.12 -54.30 -14.82
N ALA A 290 -15.29 -54.00 -13.54
CA ALA A 290 -15.05 -54.95 -12.46
C ALA A 290 -16.38 -55.55 -11.98
N PRO A 291 -16.56 -56.87 -12.08
CA PRO A 291 -17.72 -57.54 -11.50
C PRO A 291 -17.88 -57.23 -10.00
N SER A 292 -19.13 -57.05 -9.55
CA SER A 292 -19.46 -56.56 -8.20
C SER A 292 -18.89 -57.41 -7.05
N TRP A 293 -18.54 -58.67 -7.31
CA TRP A 293 -17.93 -59.57 -6.32
C TRP A 293 -16.45 -59.24 -6.00
N ILE A 294 -15.74 -58.56 -6.90
CA ILE A 294 -14.33 -58.15 -6.69
C ILE A 294 -14.22 -56.88 -5.84
N HIS A 295 -15.29 -56.06 -5.77
CA HIS A 295 -15.33 -54.82 -4.98
C HIS A 295 -15.02 -55.05 -3.49
N LYS A 296 -15.43 -56.19 -2.92
CA LYS A 296 -15.16 -56.55 -1.51
C LYS A 296 -13.68 -56.81 -1.21
N TYR A 297 -12.89 -57.16 -2.22
CA TYR A 297 -11.46 -57.48 -2.09
C TYR A 297 -10.56 -56.29 -2.44
N ILE A 298 -10.99 -55.39 -3.32
CA ILE A 298 -10.25 -54.17 -3.67
C ILE A 298 -10.43 -53.07 -2.59
N ILE A 299 -11.63 -52.97 -2.01
CA ILE A 299 -11.92 -51.98 -0.96
C ILE A 299 -11.60 -52.63 0.39
N GLY A 300 -10.35 -52.46 0.85
CA GLY A 300 -9.89 -52.99 2.13
C GLY A 300 -10.77 -52.58 3.33
N ARG A 301 -10.71 -53.36 4.43
CA ARG A 301 -11.42 -53.10 5.70
C ARG A 301 -11.19 -51.65 6.14
N LYS A 302 -12.23 -50.82 6.02
CA LYS A 302 -12.30 -49.34 6.17
C LYS A 302 -12.20 -48.62 4.83
N GLY A 303 -13.35 -48.57 4.14
CA GLY A 303 -13.56 -47.90 2.85
C GLY A 303 -13.04 -46.46 2.83
N ARG A 304 -11.88 -46.29 2.19
CA ARG A 304 -11.35 -44.99 1.81
C ARG A 304 -11.88 -44.70 0.40
N GLN A 305 -12.76 -43.72 0.31
CA GLN A 305 -13.59 -43.37 -0.84
C GLN A 305 -12.81 -43.34 -2.16
N HIS A 306 -13.18 -44.21 -3.09
CA HIS A 306 -13.01 -43.96 -4.52
C HIS A 306 -14.38 -43.57 -5.07
N GLN A 307 -14.49 -42.35 -5.60
CA GLN A 307 -15.68 -41.88 -6.30
C GLN A 307 -15.91 -42.75 -7.53
N THR A 308 -16.91 -43.63 -7.46
CA THR A 308 -17.49 -44.26 -8.65
C THR A 308 -18.26 -43.18 -9.39
N ASN A 309 -17.74 -42.74 -10.54
CA ASN A 309 -18.52 -41.96 -11.49
C ASN A 309 -19.61 -42.89 -12.04
N ASN A 310 -20.78 -42.83 -11.42
CA ASN A 310 -21.97 -43.51 -11.89
C ASN A 310 -22.50 -42.74 -13.10
N THR A 311 -22.09 -43.13 -14.30
CA THR A 311 -22.80 -42.74 -15.53
C THR A 311 -24.09 -43.54 -15.59
N GLY A 312 -25.18 -42.93 -15.12
CA GLY A 312 -26.52 -43.41 -15.38
C GLY A 312 -26.80 -43.32 -16.88
N SER A 313 -26.95 -44.48 -17.51
CA SER A 313 -27.65 -44.65 -18.77
C SER A 313 -28.81 -45.62 -18.51
N GLN A 314 -29.95 -45.24 -19.10
CA GLN A 314 -31.32 -45.72 -18.92
C GLN A 314 -31.51 -47.24 -18.89
#